data_AF-A0A7Y7YZA7-F1
#
_entry.id   AF-A0A7Y7YZA7-F1
#
_cell.length_a   1.000
_cell.length_b   1.000
_cell.length_c   1.000
_cell.angle_alpha   90.00
_cell.angle_beta   90.00
_cell.angle_gamma   90.00
#
_symmetry.space_group_name_H-M   'P 1'
#
loop_
_entity.id
_entity.type
_entity.pdbx_description
1 polymer ?
#
loop_
_entity_poly.entity_id
_entity_poly.type
_entity_poly.pdbx_seq_one_letter_code
_entity_poly.pdbx_strand_id
1 'polypeptide(L)'
;MKVHNVIQGSAEWLALRASHFTASEAPAMMGASKFQTRNDLLAMKKTGIVPDVTPQQQAAFDRGHATEEMARPLAEEDIGEELYPIVGTSGNLLASMDGATMLGDVLFEHKLWNEKVATQIRAGELDPHYYWQLEQQLLVSGAERVLFVCSDGTRDKYVSMYYSPVPGRREELIAGWAQFEQDLGEFVPQETKVEAIGAAPDQLPALRIDVTGMVTASNLDAFKSHALTVISNISTELKTDQDFADADATVKWCSEVEDKLKAAKEHALSQTESIDVLFKAIDDITAETRRKRLELEKLVKARKEMIRSDIVMDAAKALQDHIDQINGTLGGRIRMPRVASDFAGAIKGKKSVSSLQEAADSELARAKIEASRIADGIRVNQSSLNELAADHKFLFHDFQELALKANDDLVALIKVRINEHEQQQAELKRLEDEKAQQLAAQQQQQVVEAVVEQPVKATEQPAAVTATPIKTAAAVQQPVDDGRHFKLGDLSDRLGFVVSASFMGSLGFDPAARERGATLYRECDFSRICTALVNHIQAVQAQLAAA
;
A
#
# COMPACT_ATOMS: atom_id res chain seq x y z
N MET A 1 -12.47 0.79 29.06
CA MET A 1 -12.78 2.23 28.96
C MET A 1 -12.67 2.91 30.33
N LYS A 2 -12.08 4.10 30.42
CA LYS A 2 -12.28 5.03 31.56
C LYS A 2 -13.34 6.06 31.17
N VAL A 3 -14.48 6.06 31.87
CA VAL A 3 -15.56 7.03 31.69
C VAL A 3 -15.23 8.32 32.43
N HIS A 4 -15.52 9.46 31.80
CA HIS A 4 -15.32 10.79 32.38
C HIS A 4 -16.66 11.46 32.64
N ASN A 5 -16.81 12.01 33.85
CA ASN A 5 -17.99 12.80 34.22
C ASN A 5 -17.83 14.25 33.76
N VAL A 6 -17.92 14.46 32.44
CA VAL A 6 -17.87 15.78 31.80
C VAL A 6 -19.07 15.94 30.87
N ILE A 7 -19.57 17.16 30.77
CA ILE A 7 -20.70 17.49 29.90
C ILE A 7 -20.13 17.78 28.51
N GLN A 8 -20.65 17.12 27.46
CA GLN A 8 -20.22 17.40 26.10
C GLN A 8 -20.49 18.86 25.74
N GLY A 9 -19.52 19.53 25.13
CA GLY A 9 -19.54 20.98 24.89
C GLY A 9 -19.06 21.85 26.06
N SER A 10 -18.80 21.30 27.25
CA SER A 10 -18.26 22.07 28.37
C SER A 10 -16.76 22.38 28.20
N ALA A 11 -16.26 23.37 28.96
CA ALA A 11 -14.84 23.73 28.95
C ALA A 11 -13.94 22.56 29.40
N GLU A 12 -14.39 21.77 30.39
CA GLU A 12 -13.69 20.57 30.87
C GLU A 12 -13.61 19.49 29.79
N TRP A 13 -14.69 19.31 29.02
CA TRP A 13 -14.72 18.40 27.89
C TRP A 13 -13.78 18.83 26.76
N LEU A 14 -13.77 20.13 26.42
CA LEU A 14 -12.84 20.69 25.43
C LEU A 14 -11.38 20.52 25.86
N ALA A 15 -11.06 20.78 27.13
CA ALA A 15 -9.72 20.58 27.68
C ALA A 15 -9.29 19.10 27.64
N LEU A 16 -10.21 18.18 27.94
CA LEU A 16 -9.96 16.75 27.84
C LEU A 16 -9.66 16.33 26.39
N ARG A 17 -10.45 16.82 25.43
CA ARG A 17 -10.23 16.56 24.00
C ARG A 17 -8.91 17.10 23.46
N ALA A 18 -8.48 18.27 23.94
CA ALA A 18 -7.21 18.87 23.51
C ALA A 18 -5.99 17.99 23.83
N SER A 19 -6.10 17.14 24.87
CA SER A 19 -5.01 16.26 25.34
C SER A 19 -5.08 14.82 24.80
N HIS A 20 -6.07 14.48 23.97
CA HIS A 20 -6.27 13.13 23.45
C HIS A 20 -6.49 13.13 21.94
N PHE A 21 -6.37 11.94 21.34
CA PHE A 21 -6.81 11.68 19.97
C PHE A 21 -8.27 11.28 19.96
N THR A 22 -9.13 12.11 19.38
CA THR A 22 -10.58 11.94 19.51
C THR A 22 -11.18 11.16 18.33
N ALA A 23 -12.27 10.43 18.56
CA ALA A 23 -12.93 9.63 17.52
C ALA A 23 -13.39 10.47 16.31
N SER A 24 -13.78 11.72 16.54
CA SER A 24 -14.18 12.66 15.47
C SER A 24 -13.00 13.14 14.63
N GLU A 25 -11.77 13.04 15.13
CA GLU A 25 -10.54 13.36 14.39
C GLU A 25 -9.99 12.16 13.61
N ALA A 26 -10.44 10.94 13.91
CA ALA A 26 -9.97 9.72 13.24
C ALA A 26 -10.11 9.76 11.71
N PRO A 27 -11.22 10.26 11.12
CA PRO A 27 -11.29 10.39 9.67
C PRO A 27 -10.27 11.36 9.09
N ALA A 28 -9.94 12.45 9.79
CA ALA A 28 -8.94 13.42 9.32
C ALA A 28 -7.52 12.83 9.43
N MET A 29 -7.23 12.14 10.54
CA MET A 29 -5.99 11.38 10.72
C MET A 29 -5.78 10.35 9.60
N MET A 30 -6.84 9.65 9.19
CA MET A 30 -6.81 8.66 8.10
C MET A 30 -6.88 9.28 6.69
N GLY A 31 -6.90 10.62 6.55
CA GLY A 31 -7.01 11.31 5.25
C GLY A 31 -8.37 11.15 4.56
N ALA A 32 -9.41 10.75 5.29
CA ALA A 32 -10.76 10.46 4.81
C ALA A 32 -11.79 11.56 5.14
N SER A 33 -11.43 12.54 5.96
CA SER A 33 -12.35 13.58 6.39
C SER A 33 -12.77 14.52 5.26
N LYS A 34 -14.05 14.90 5.25
CA LYS A 34 -14.63 15.87 4.31
C LYS A 34 -14.52 17.32 4.79
N PHE A 35 -14.07 17.55 6.04
CA PHE A 35 -14.12 18.86 6.69
C PHE A 35 -12.76 19.36 7.19
N GLN A 36 -11.81 18.46 7.45
CA GLN A 36 -10.50 18.80 7.99
C GLN A 36 -9.47 17.90 7.33
N THR A 37 -8.41 18.47 6.79
CA THR A 37 -7.33 17.67 6.20
C THR A 37 -6.47 17.07 7.31
N ARG A 38 -5.67 16.06 6.96
CA ARG A 38 -4.70 15.48 7.89
C ARG A 38 -3.67 16.52 8.35
N ASN A 39 -3.24 17.39 7.44
CA ASN A 39 -2.26 18.44 7.72
C ASN A 39 -2.84 19.54 8.60
N ASP A 40 -4.11 19.90 8.43
CA ASP A 40 -4.80 20.82 9.34
C ASP A 40 -4.86 20.25 10.76
N LEU A 41 -5.14 18.95 10.89
CA LEU A 41 -5.14 18.28 12.19
C LEU A 41 -3.74 18.26 12.82
N LEU A 42 -2.68 17.98 12.04
CA LEU A 42 -1.29 18.08 12.50
C LEU A 42 -0.95 19.49 12.97
N ALA A 43 -1.31 20.51 12.20
CA ALA A 43 -1.08 21.92 12.55
C ALA A 43 -1.81 22.31 13.84
N MET A 44 -3.09 21.93 13.97
CA MET A 44 -3.89 22.18 15.17
C MET A 44 -3.28 21.50 16.40
N LYS A 45 -2.90 20.21 16.30
CA LYS A 45 -2.30 19.47 17.43
C LYS A 45 -0.89 19.97 17.78
N LYS A 46 -0.09 20.39 16.79
CA LYS A 46 1.28 20.91 17.00
C LYS A 46 1.31 22.27 17.66
N THR A 47 0.40 23.16 17.24
CA THR A 47 0.35 24.56 17.70
C THR A 47 -0.55 24.77 18.90
N GLY A 48 -1.53 23.88 19.11
CA GLY A 48 -2.62 24.08 20.07
C GLY A 48 -3.63 25.16 19.66
N ILE A 49 -3.51 25.71 18.44
CA ILE A 49 -4.39 26.75 17.92
C ILE A 49 -5.60 26.08 17.26
N VAL A 50 -6.78 26.28 17.83
CA VAL A 50 -8.05 25.82 17.26
C VAL A 50 -8.68 26.98 16.50
N PRO A 51 -9.11 26.79 15.24
CA PRO A 51 -9.80 27.83 14.48
C PRO A 51 -11.08 28.29 15.17
N ASP A 52 -11.36 29.59 15.11
CA ASP A 52 -12.62 30.14 15.62
C ASP A 52 -13.81 29.55 14.85
N VAL A 53 -14.85 29.16 15.60
CA VAL A 53 -16.10 28.66 15.03
C VAL A 53 -16.87 29.85 14.45
N THR A 54 -17.10 29.84 13.15
CA THR A 54 -17.92 30.86 12.49
C THR A 54 -19.38 30.78 12.96
N PRO A 55 -20.16 31.88 12.91
CA PRO A 55 -21.59 31.84 13.26
C PRO A 55 -22.38 30.78 12.50
N GLN A 56 -22.01 30.52 11.23
CA GLN A 56 -22.63 29.50 10.39
C GLN A 56 -22.30 28.08 10.87
N GLN A 57 -21.05 27.82 11.28
CA GLN A 57 -20.66 26.53 11.87
C GLN A 57 -21.35 26.32 13.21
N GLN A 58 -21.41 27.34 14.06
CA GLN A 58 -22.11 27.25 15.35
C GLN A 58 -23.59 26.91 15.14
N ALA A 59 -24.28 27.61 14.23
CA ALA A 59 -25.67 27.31 13.91
C ALA A 59 -25.89 25.89 13.35
N ALA A 60 -24.89 25.32 12.66
CA ALA A 60 -24.93 23.94 12.20
C ALA A 60 -24.75 22.94 13.37
N PHE A 61 -23.84 23.23 14.30
CA PHE A 61 -23.65 22.44 15.51
C PHE A 61 -24.91 22.47 16.38
N ASP A 62 -25.48 23.64 16.65
CA ASP A 62 -26.69 23.79 17.45
C ASP A 62 -27.86 22.99 16.85
N ARG A 63 -28.01 23.03 15.52
CA ARG A 63 -29.00 22.23 14.81
C ARG A 63 -28.73 20.73 14.95
N GLY A 64 -27.47 20.31 14.85
CA GLY A 64 -27.05 18.93 15.06
C GLY A 64 -27.51 18.41 16.42
N HIS A 65 -27.11 19.09 17.51
CA HIS A 65 -27.48 18.73 18.88
C HIS A 65 -29.00 18.69 19.08
N ALA A 66 -29.74 19.68 18.56
CA ALA A 66 -31.20 19.69 18.66
C ALA A 66 -31.83 18.49 17.95
N THR A 67 -31.34 18.13 16.76
CA THR A 67 -31.85 16.96 16.02
C THR A 67 -31.44 15.63 16.63
N GLU A 68 -30.26 15.56 17.25
CA GLU A 68 -29.80 14.41 18.03
C GLU A 68 -30.72 14.18 19.23
N GLU A 69 -31.01 15.23 20.00
CA GLU A 69 -31.92 15.16 21.16
C GLU A 69 -33.32 14.69 20.75
N MET A 70 -33.86 15.19 19.64
CA MET A 70 -35.14 14.75 19.09
C MET A 70 -35.10 13.30 18.55
N ALA A 71 -33.96 12.85 18.02
CA ALA A 71 -33.79 11.50 17.47
C ALA A 71 -33.50 10.44 18.54
N ARG A 72 -33.02 10.83 19.72
CA ARG A 72 -32.67 9.88 20.78
C ARG A 72 -33.84 9.01 21.23
N PRO A 73 -35.06 9.52 21.53
CA PRO A 73 -36.20 8.66 21.87
C PRO A 73 -36.59 7.69 20.75
N LEU A 74 -36.37 8.09 19.49
CA LEU A 74 -36.61 7.26 18.31
C LEU A 74 -35.58 6.11 18.22
N ALA A 75 -34.33 6.40 18.55
CA ALA A 75 -33.26 5.41 18.63
C ALA A 75 -33.44 4.46 19.83
N GLU A 76 -33.90 4.98 20.97
CA GLU A 76 -34.24 4.17 22.16
C GLU A 76 -35.37 3.18 21.86
N GLU A 77 -36.39 3.59 21.09
CA GLU A 77 -37.45 2.68 20.61
C GLU A 77 -36.87 1.57 19.70
N ASP A 78 -35.93 1.90 18.81
CA ASP A 78 -35.29 0.94 17.90
C ASP A 78 -34.36 -0.04 18.63
N ILE A 79 -33.70 0.41 19.70
CA ILE A 79 -32.77 -0.39 20.51
C ILE A 79 -33.53 -1.21 21.56
N GLY A 80 -34.60 -0.65 22.12
CA GLY A 80 -35.35 -1.21 23.25
C GLY A 80 -34.79 -0.84 24.63
N GLU A 81 -33.84 0.10 24.70
CA GLU A 81 -33.16 0.54 25.93
C GLU A 81 -32.89 2.05 25.90
N GLU A 82 -32.75 2.65 27.10
CA GLU A 82 -32.41 4.07 27.26
C GLU A 82 -30.94 4.37 26.90
N LEU A 83 -30.70 5.56 26.35
CA LEU A 83 -29.39 5.99 25.86
C LEU A 83 -28.85 7.19 26.62
N TYR A 84 -27.63 7.05 27.15
CA TYR A 84 -26.95 8.09 27.91
C TYR A 84 -25.72 8.60 27.16
N PRO A 85 -25.55 9.92 26.96
CA PRO A 85 -24.30 10.46 26.42
C PRO A 85 -23.12 10.09 27.32
N ILE A 86 -22.04 9.56 26.73
CA ILE A 86 -20.85 9.16 27.49
C ILE A 86 -19.58 9.71 26.85
N VAL A 87 -18.59 9.99 27.68
CA VAL A 87 -17.23 10.36 27.24
C VAL A 87 -16.26 9.35 27.84
N GLY A 88 -15.54 8.65 26.96
CA GLY A 88 -14.66 7.55 27.32
C GLY A 88 -13.24 7.75 26.82
N THR A 89 -12.28 7.19 27.54
CA THR A 89 -10.88 7.09 27.08
C THR A 89 -10.34 5.67 27.19
N SER A 90 -9.38 5.35 26.33
CA SER A 90 -8.59 4.13 26.36
C SER A 90 -7.17 4.46 25.90
N GLY A 91 -6.20 4.45 26.82
CA GLY A 91 -4.88 5.01 26.54
C GLY A 91 -4.98 6.49 26.16
N ASN A 92 -4.38 6.86 25.03
CA ASN A 92 -4.42 8.23 24.48
C ASN A 92 -5.64 8.50 23.57
N LEU A 93 -6.51 7.51 23.38
CA LEU A 93 -7.71 7.64 22.55
C LEU A 93 -8.89 8.12 23.39
N LEU A 94 -9.70 9.01 22.81
CA LEU A 94 -10.93 9.52 23.38
C LEU A 94 -12.10 9.30 22.42
N ALA A 95 -13.26 8.95 22.96
CA ALA A 95 -14.52 8.96 22.25
C ALA A 95 -15.54 9.78 23.05
N SER A 96 -16.31 10.61 22.37
CA SER A 96 -17.56 11.18 22.87
C SER A 96 -18.66 10.54 22.05
N MET A 97 -19.59 9.87 22.72
CA MET A 97 -20.67 9.13 22.09
C MET A 97 -21.98 9.85 22.40
N ASP A 98 -22.81 10.02 21.38
CA ASP A 98 -24.11 10.69 21.52
C ASP A 98 -24.99 9.90 22.47
N GLY A 99 -24.91 8.57 22.46
CA GLY A 99 -25.52 7.72 23.47
C GLY A 99 -24.84 6.36 23.63
N ALA A 100 -25.06 5.73 24.79
CA ALA A 100 -24.76 4.34 25.05
C ALA A 100 -25.83 3.75 25.98
N THR A 101 -26.12 2.47 25.81
CA THR A 101 -26.96 1.69 26.74
C THR A 101 -26.31 1.60 28.11
N MET A 102 -27.08 1.20 29.13
CA MET A 102 -26.59 1.11 30.51
C MET A 102 -25.39 0.15 30.65
N LEU A 103 -25.37 -0.94 29.87
CA LEU A 103 -24.25 -1.88 29.84
C LEU A 103 -23.10 -1.43 28.93
N GLY A 104 -23.31 -0.41 28.10
CA GLY A 104 -22.33 0.09 27.15
C GLY A 104 -22.01 -0.86 26.01
N ASP A 105 -22.90 -1.81 25.71
CA ASP A 105 -22.79 -2.82 24.66
C ASP A 105 -23.32 -2.31 23.29
N VAL A 106 -24.24 -1.34 23.29
CA VAL A 106 -24.72 -0.64 22.10
C VAL A 106 -24.50 0.86 22.24
N LEU A 107 -23.88 1.46 21.21
CA LEU A 107 -23.70 2.90 21.11
C LEU A 107 -24.73 3.52 20.15
N PHE A 108 -24.90 4.83 20.26
CA PHE A 108 -25.69 5.67 19.37
C PHE A 108 -24.81 6.81 18.83
N GLU A 109 -24.86 7.01 17.52
CA GLU A 109 -24.22 8.11 16.80
C GLU A 109 -25.22 8.72 15.83
N HIS A 110 -25.41 10.02 15.90
CA HIS A 110 -26.36 10.79 15.11
C HIS A 110 -25.65 11.71 14.12
N LYS A 111 -26.23 11.82 12.91
CA LYS A 111 -25.88 12.84 11.92
C LYS A 111 -27.13 13.56 11.45
N LEU A 112 -26.99 14.87 11.20
CA LEU A 112 -28.03 15.67 10.58
C LEU A 112 -28.41 15.13 9.20
N TRP A 113 -29.70 15.21 8.84
CA TRP A 113 -30.23 14.72 7.58
C TRP A 113 -29.43 15.15 6.36
N ASN A 114 -28.94 14.16 5.61
CA ASN A 114 -28.28 14.33 4.33
C ASN A 114 -28.64 13.15 3.42
N GLU A 115 -29.22 13.42 2.24
CA GLU A 115 -29.73 12.35 1.38
C GLU A 115 -28.64 11.37 0.92
N LYS A 116 -27.40 11.83 0.77
CA LYS A 116 -26.28 10.94 0.41
C LYS A 116 -25.94 9.99 1.56
N VAL A 117 -25.95 10.47 2.80
CA VAL A 117 -25.74 9.63 3.99
C VAL A 117 -26.91 8.68 4.17
N ALA A 118 -28.14 9.15 3.97
CA ALA A 118 -29.31 8.30 4.05
C ALA A 118 -29.27 7.16 3.01
N THR A 119 -28.77 7.44 1.81
CA THR A 119 -28.57 6.42 0.77
C THR A 119 -27.48 5.41 1.16
N GLN A 120 -26.35 5.87 1.74
CA GLN A 120 -25.30 4.99 2.26
C GLN A 120 -25.83 4.04 3.35
N ILE A 121 -26.61 4.57 4.29
CA ILE A 121 -27.24 3.80 5.36
C ILE A 121 -28.17 2.73 4.80
N ARG A 122 -29.04 3.10 3.85
CA ARG A 122 -29.96 2.15 3.19
C ARG A 122 -29.21 1.07 2.40
N ALA A 123 -28.02 1.38 1.88
CA ALA A 123 -27.16 0.44 1.19
C ALA A 123 -26.33 -0.45 2.15
N GLY A 124 -26.23 -0.08 3.43
CA GLY A 124 -25.34 -0.75 4.40
C GLY A 124 -23.85 -0.46 4.19
N GLU A 125 -23.52 0.57 3.41
CA GLU A 125 -22.15 0.90 3.01
C GLU A 125 -21.81 2.33 3.42
N LEU A 126 -21.09 2.49 4.55
CA LEU A 126 -20.63 3.79 5.02
C LEU A 126 -19.30 4.18 4.41
N ASP A 127 -19.17 5.46 4.07
CA ASP A 127 -17.93 6.09 3.64
C ASP A 127 -16.88 6.11 4.77
N PRO A 128 -15.57 6.01 4.45
CA PRO A 128 -14.47 6.15 5.41
C PRO A 128 -14.54 7.40 6.30
N HIS A 129 -15.14 8.47 5.79
CA HIS A 129 -15.42 9.67 6.57
C HIS A 129 -16.21 9.39 7.87
N TYR A 130 -17.07 8.37 7.87
CA TYR A 130 -17.91 8.01 9.02
C TYR A 130 -17.36 6.82 9.80
N TYR A 131 -17.02 5.72 9.11
CA TYR A 131 -16.72 4.48 9.83
C TYR A 131 -15.45 4.58 10.68
N TRP A 132 -14.48 5.45 10.37
CA TRP A 132 -13.30 5.62 11.23
C TRP A 132 -13.64 6.19 12.61
N GLN A 133 -14.64 7.07 12.69
CA GLN A 133 -15.17 7.55 13.97
C GLN A 133 -15.80 6.40 14.76
N LEU A 134 -16.61 5.57 14.10
CA LEU A 134 -17.31 4.43 14.72
C LEU A 134 -16.34 3.36 15.21
N GLU A 135 -15.33 3.01 14.40
CA GLU A 135 -14.27 2.07 14.78
C GLU A 135 -13.52 2.54 16.04
N GLN A 136 -13.23 3.85 16.14
CA GLN A 136 -12.60 4.38 17.34
C GLN A 136 -13.54 4.37 18.55
N GLN A 137 -14.82 4.69 18.37
CA GLN A 137 -15.81 4.60 19.45
C GLN A 137 -15.88 3.17 20.00
N LEU A 138 -16.00 2.18 19.11
CA LEU A 138 -16.02 0.76 19.46
C LEU A 138 -14.72 0.27 20.11
N LEU A 139 -13.56 0.76 19.65
CA LEU A 139 -12.26 0.46 20.27
C LEU A 139 -12.15 1.05 21.69
N VAL A 140 -12.62 2.27 21.90
CA VAL A 140 -12.54 2.95 23.21
C VAL A 140 -13.54 2.37 24.21
N SER A 141 -14.78 2.13 23.78
CA SER A 141 -15.87 1.66 24.65
C SER A 141 -15.79 0.16 24.92
N GLY A 142 -15.40 -0.63 23.92
CA GLY A 142 -15.56 -2.09 23.93
C GLY A 142 -16.96 -2.57 23.56
N ALA A 143 -17.83 -1.68 23.09
CA ALA A 143 -19.18 -2.01 22.64
C ALA A 143 -19.17 -2.94 21.43
N GLU A 144 -20.27 -3.68 21.23
CA GLU A 144 -20.43 -4.63 20.14
C GLU A 144 -20.80 -3.96 18.82
N ARG A 145 -21.58 -2.88 18.89
CA ARG A 145 -22.11 -2.16 17.72
C ARG A 145 -22.54 -0.73 18.03
N VAL A 146 -22.69 0.07 16.97
CA VAL A 146 -23.24 1.43 17.01
C VAL A 146 -24.51 1.47 16.16
N LEU A 147 -25.61 1.99 16.70
CA LEU A 147 -26.74 2.44 15.89
C LEU A 147 -26.38 3.80 15.29
N PHE A 148 -26.04 3.79 14.00
CA PHE A 148 -25.71 5.00 13.25
C PHE A 148 -26.98 5.54 12.60
N VAL A 149 -27.36 6.78 12.94
CA VAL A 149 -28.61 7.41 12.53
C VAL A 149 -28.34 8.66 11.71
N CYS A 150 -29.05 8.82 10.61
CA CYS A 150 -29.15 10.06 9.86
C CYS A 150 -30.60 10.55 9.92
N SER A 151 -30.86 11.68 10.60
CA SER A 151 -32.22 12.20 10.74
C SER A 151 -32.32 13.71 10.83
N ASP A 152 -33.54 14.24 10.66
CA ASP A 152 -33.89 15.61 11.04
C ASP A 152 -34.59 15.70 12.41
N GLY A 153 -34.53 14.61 13.19
CA GLY A 153 -35.23 14.47 14.47
C GLY A 153 -36.65 13.91 14.35
N THR A 154 -37.16 13.64 13.15
CA THR A 154 -38.51 13.09 12.93
C THR A 154 -38.45 11.69 12.31
N ARG A 155 -39.49 10.86 12.52
CA ARG A 155 -39.58 9.51 11.92
C ARG A 155 -39.73 9.54 10.39
N ASP A 156 -40.24 10.62 9.82
CA ASP A 156 -40.39 10.79 8.36
C ASP A 156 -39.04 10.86 7.65
N LYS A 157 -38.05 11.46 8.31
CA LYS A 157 -36.67 11.54 7.85
C LYS A 157 -35.76 10.94 8.90
N TYR A 158 -35.94 9.63 9.11
CA TYR A 158 -35.10 8.82 9.97
C TYR A 158 -34.67 7.57 9.23
N VAL A 159 -33.37 7.39 9.09
CA VAL A 159 -32.79 6.13 8.62
C VAL A 159 -31.64 5.74 9.53
N SER A 160 -31.53 4.45 9.81
CA SER A 160 -30.55 3.90 10.72
C SER A 160 -29.94 2.62 10.17
N MET A 161 -28.73 2.31 10.63
CA MET A 161 -28.11 0.99 10.46
C MET A 161 -27.28 0.65 11.69
N TYR A 162 -27.17 -0.64 11.99
CA TYR A 162 -26.18 -1.10 12.95
C TYR A 162 -24.82 -1.24 12.26
N TYR A 163 -23.81 -0.64 12.85
CA TYR A 163 -22.41 -0.79 12.48
C TYR A 163 -21.69 -1.65 13.51
N SER A 164 -20.97 -2.68 13.07
CA SER A 164 -20.13 -3.53 13.93
C SER A 164 -18.68 -3.45 13.47
N PRO A 165 -17.70 -3.72 14.38
CA PRO A 165 -16.29 -3.72 14.04
C PRO A 165 -16.00 -4.60 12.82
N VAL A 166 -15.26 -4.06 11.86
CA VAL A 166 -14.80 -4.83 10.69
C VAL A 166 -13.38 -5.33 10.96
N PRO A 167 -13.11 -6.65 10.83
CA PRO A 167 -11.77 -7.20 11.03
C PRO A 167 -10.70 -6.44 10.24
N GLY A 168 -9.59 -6.10 10.89
CA GLY A 168 -8.48 -5.34 10.30
C GLY A 168 -8.58 -3.82 10.50
N ARG A 169 -9.78 -3.24 10.57
CA ARG A 169 -9.94 -1.77 10.67
C ARG A 169 -9.43 -1.22 12.00
N ARG A 170 -9.61 -1.96 13.09
CA ARG A 170 -9.11 -1.56 14.41
C ARG A 170 -7.58 -1.47 14.41
N GLU A 171 -6.93 -2.47 13.82
CA GLU A 171 -5.48 -2.52 13.67
C GLU A 171 -4.98 -1.38 12.77
N GLU A 172 -5.65 -1.11 11.65
CA GLU A 172 -5.37 0.03 10.77
C GLU A 172 -5.51 1.37 11.49
N LEU A 173 -6.57 1.55 12.28
CA LEU A 173 -6.82 2.77 13.05
C LEU A 173 -5.71 3.03 14.09
N ILE A 174 -5.30 1.98 14.82
CA ILE A 174 -4.22 2.08 15.81
C ILE A 174 -2.89 2.41 15.12
N ALA A 175 -2.58 1.73 14.01
CA ALA A 175 -1.39 2.01 13.23
C ALA A 175 -1.42 3.42 12.62
N GLY A 176 -2.60 3.90 12.22
CA GLY A 176 -2.82 5.26 11.77
C GLY A 176 -2.48 6.30 12.82
N TRP A 177 -2.98 6.14 14.06
CA TRP A 177 -2.63 7.04 15.16
C TRP A 177 -1.14 6.98 15.52
N ALA A 178 -0.52 5.80 15.47
CA ALA A 178 0.91 5.66 15.70
C ALA A 178 1.73 6.41 14.63
N GLN A 179 1.35 6.30 13.35
CA GLN A 179 1.98 7.08 12.27
C GLN A 179 1.72 8.58 12.42
N PHE A 180 0.51 8.96 12.82
CA PHE A 180 0.15 10.35 13.07
C PHE A 180 1.00 10.98 14.18
N GLU A 181 1.27 10.24 15.26
CA GLU A 181 2.13 10.71 16.34
C GLU A 181 3.58 10.89 15.88
N GLN A 182 4.10 9.99 15.05
CA GLN A 182 5.43 10.14 14.43
C GLN A 182 5.49 11.39 13.55
N ASP A 183 4.51 11.52 12.65
CA ASP A 183 4.43 12.67 11.74
C ASP A 183 4.28 13.97 12.54
N LEU A 184 3.50 13.98 13.63
CA LEU A 184 3.36 15.14 14.53
C LEU A 184 4.70 15.55 15.16
N GLY A 185 5.55 14.58 15.47
CA GLY A 185 6.92 14.82 15.96
C GLY A 185 7.76 15.61 14.95
N GLU A 186 7.71 15.20 13.69
CA GLU A 186 8.48 15.77 12.57
C GLU A 186 7.81 17.00 11.93
N PHE A 187 6.52 17.21 12.16
CA PHE A 187 5.73 18.23 11.48
C PHE A 187 6.22 19.65 11.82
N VAL A 188 6.51 20.40 10.77
CA VAL A 188 6.81 21.83 10.84
C VAL A 188 5.60 22.57 10.27
N PRO A 189 4.85 23.33 11.11
CA PRO A 189 3.74 24.13 10.63
C PRO A 189 4.21 25.07 9.52
N GLN A 190 3.66 24.89 8.32
CA GLN A 190 3.85 25.86 7.25
C GLN A 190 2.84 27.00 7.45
N GLU A 191 3.30 28.25 7.27
CA GLU A 191 2.38 29.38 7.26
C GLU A 191 1.34 29.18 6.16
N THR A 192 0.08 29.04 6.56
CA THR A 192 -1.06 29.02 5.64
C THR A 192 -1.13 30.38 4.95
N LYS A 193 -0.48 30.49 3.79
CA LYS A 193 -0.62 31.69 2.95
C LYS A 193 -2.07 31.75 2.50
N VAL A 194 -2.72 32.89 2.78
CA VAL A 194 -4.07 33.22 2.29
C VAL A 194 -4.14 32.87 0.82
N GLU A 195 -5.27 32.27 0.38
CA GLU A 195 -5.48 31.99 -1.04
C GLU A 195 -5.14 33.23 -1.87
N ALA A 196 -4.10 33.09 -2.69
CA ALA A 196 -3.61 34.18 -3.49
C ALA A 196 -4.69 34.63 -4.47
N ILE A 197 -5.20 35.84 -4.28
CA ILE A 197 -6.07 36.49 -5.25
C ILE A 197 -5.16 37.12 -6.29
N GLY A 198 -5.22 36.62 -7.52
CA GLY A 198 -4.38 37.11 -8.60
C GLY A 198 -4.65 38.58 -8.93
N ALA A 199 -3.61 39.40 -8.88
CA ALA A 199 -3.60 40.78 -9.31
C ALA A 199 -3.15 40.86 -10.77
N ALA A 200 -4.04 41.30 -11.65
CA ALA A 200 -3.66 41.67 -13.01
C ALA A 200 -3.03 43.07 -13.04
N PRO A 201 -2.21 43.40 -14.06
CA PRO A 201 -1.74 44.77 -14.27
C PRO A 201 -2.90 45.77 -14.40
N ASP A 202 -2.63 47.04 -14.08
CA ASP A 202 -3.59 48.12 -14.27
C ASP A 202 -4.11 48.15 -15.72
N GLN A 203 -5.38 48.53 -15.89
CA GLN A 203 -5.95 48.66 -17.23
C GLN A 203 -5.18 49.72 -18.04
N LEU A 204 -4.84 49.37 -19.28
CA LEU A 204 -4.25 50.34 -20.21
C LEU A 204 -5.20 51.54 -20.40
N PRO A 205 -4.67 52.76 -20.56
CA PRO A 205 -5.49 53.95 -20.81
C PRO A 205 -6.31 53.77 -22.09
N ALA A 206 -7.48 54.42 -22.17
CA ALA A 206 -8.30 54.31 -23.38
C ALA A 206 -7.55 54.85 -24.61
N LEU A 207 -7.45 54.03 -25.66
CA LEU A 207 -6.89 54.44 -26.95
C LEU A 207 -7.89 55.38 -27.65
N ARG A 208 -7.48 56.62 -27.92
CA ARG A 208 -8.28 57.65 -28.60
C ARG A 208 -7.73 57.89 -29.99
N ILE A 209 -8.62 57.76 -30.98
CA ILE A 209 -8.32 57.99 -32.39
C ILE A 209 -9.49 58.79 -32.98
N ASP A 210 -9.24 60.04 -33.37
CA ASP A 210 -10.22 60.87 -34.07
C ASP A 210 -9.94 60.81 -35.59
N VAL A 211 -10.92 60.37 -36.39
CA VAL A 211 -10.77 60.17 -37.85
C VAL A 211 -11.82 60.96 -38.63
N THR A 212 -11.39 61.80 -39.57
CA THR A 212 -12.24 62.41 -40.62
C THR A 212 -11.45 62.49 -41.92
N GLY A 213 -11.48 61.45 -42.74
CA GLY A 213 -10.70 61.36 -44.00
C GLY A 213 -9.16 61.22 -43.81
N MET A 214 -8.65 61.63 -42.65
CA MET A 214 -7.29 61.44 -42.12
C MET A 214 -7.34 61.48 -40.59
N VAL A 215 -6.30 61.01 -39.90
CA VAL A 215 -6.19 61.10 -38.42
C VAL A 215 -6.02 62.57 -38.02
N THR A 216 -6.94 63.10 -37.23
CA THR A 216 -6.93 64.51 -36.80
C THR A 216 -6.29 64.70 -35.42
N ALA A 217 -6.44 63.73 -34.53
CA ALA A 217 -5.78 63.67 -33.23
C ALA A 217 -5.66 62.23 -32.73
N SER A 218 -4.55 61.89 -32.07
CA SER A 218 -4.37 60.58 -31.44
C SER A 218 -3.45 60.65 -30.22
N ASN A 219 -3.72 59.83 -29.20
CA ASN A 219 -2.83 59.62 -28.06
C ASN A 219 -1.88 58.42 -28.24
N LEU A 220 -1.66 57.97 -29.49
CA LEU A 220 -0.98 56.72 -29.82
C LEU A 220 0.42 56.56 -29.22
N ASP A 221 1.28 57.58 -29.31
CA ASP A 221 2.67 57.47 -28.82
C ASP A 221 2.71 57.31 -27.29
N ALA A 222 1.86 58.07 -26.59
CA ALA A 222 1.72 57.97 -25.14
C ALA A 222 1.11 56.61 -24.74
N PHE A 223 0.09 56.15 -25.46
CA PHE A 223 -0.52 54.83 -25.26
C PHE A 223 0.50 53.70 -25.49
N LYS A 224 1.26 53.75 -26.59
CA LYS A 224 2.28 52.75 -26.93
C LYS A 224 3.39 52.71 -25.87
N SER A 225 3.93 53.86 -25.50
CA SER A 225 4.98 53.95 -24.48
C SER A 225 4.51 53.37 -23.14
N HIS A 226 3.28 53.71 -22.71
CA HIS A 226 2.70 53.19 -21.48
C HIS A 226 2.43 51.68 -21.57
N ALA A 227 1.83 51.21 -22.66
CA ALA A 227 1.54 49.78 -22.85
C ALA A 227 2.81 48.94 -22.83
N LEU A 228 3.87 49.36 -23.54
CA LEU A 228 5.15 48.65 -23.52
C LEU A 228 5.79 48.63 -22.13
N THR A 229 5.66 49.73 -21.37
CA THR A 229 6.16 49.81 -19.99
C THR A 229 5.42 48.84 -19.06
N VAL A 230 4.09 48.78 -19.16
CA VAL A 230 3.27 47.84 -18.38
C VAL A 230 3.64 46.39 -18.74
N ILE A 231 3.75 46.08 -20.04
CA ILE A 231 4.11 44.73 -20.51
C ILE A 231 5.53 44.34 -20.07
N SER A 232 6.50 45.27 -20.08
CA SER A 232 7.86 44.98 -19.65
C SER A 232 7.98 44.73 -18.14
N ASN A 233 7.08 45.31 -17.35
CA ASN A 233 7.06 45.16 -15.89
C ASN A 233 6.34 43.89 -15.42
N ILE A 234 5.73 43.11 -16.33
CA ILE A 234 5.15 41.81 -16.00
C ILE A 234 6.25 40.87 -15.54
N SER A 235 6.19 40.44 -14.27
CA SER A 235 7.14 39.48 -13.70
C SER A 235 7.06 38.13 -14.41
N THR A 236 8.23 37.56 -14.70
CA THR A 236 8.38 36.19 -15.20
C THR A 236 9.02 35.26 -14.17
N GLU A 237 9.33 35.76 -12.98
CA GLU A 237 9.79 34.94 -11.86
C GLU A 237 8.59 34.45 -11.04
N LEU A 238 8.35 33.13 -11.06
CA LEU A 238 7.23 32.49 -10.36
C LEU A 238 7.76 31.62 -9.22
N LYS A 239 7.69 32.12 -7.98
CA LYS A 239 8.22 31.45 -6.78
C LYS A 239 7.14 31.11 -5.77
N THR A 240 6.13 31.95 -5.63
CA THR A 240 5.10 31.86 -4.59
C THR A 240 3.72 31.59 -5.20
N ASP A 241 2.78 31.08 -4.39
CA ASP A 241 1.37 30.91 -4.79
C ASP A 241 0.75 32.22 -5.31
N GLN A 242 1.18 33.37 -4.76
CA GLN A 242 0.79 34.70 -5.25
C GLN A 242 1.30 34.96 -6.67
N ASP A 243 2.55 34.62 -6.96
CA ASP A 243 3.10 34.79 -8.30
C ASP A 243 2.33 33.95 -9.33
N PHE A 244 1.83 32.77 -8.96
CA PHE A 244 1.00 31.95 -9.85
C PHE A 244 -0.39 32.53 -10.07
N ALA A 245 -1.03 33.02 -9.00
CA ALA A 245 -2.34 33.65 -9.11
C ALA A 245 -2.25 34.92 -9.96
N ASP A 246 -1.25 35.76 -9.72
CA ASP A 246 -0.96 36.97 -10.49
C ASP A 246 -0.66 36.63 -11.94
N ALA A 247 0.13 35.58 -12.19
CA ALA A 247 0.45 35.15 -13.55
C ALA A 247 -0.79 34.63 -14.31
N ASP A 248 -1.64 33.82 -13.68
CA ASP A 248 -2.90 33.35 -14.27
C ASP A 248 -3.83 34.54 -14.57
N ALA A 249 -3.95 35.50 -13.66
CA ALA A 249 -4.72 36.73 -13.86
C ALA A 249 -4.13 37.61 -14.99
N THR A 250 -2.81 37.73 -15.05
CA THR A 250 -2.08 38.49 -16.07
C THR A 250 -2.20 37.86 -17.45
N VAL A 251 -2.17 36.53 -17.57
CA VAL A 251 -2.41 35.81 -18.84
C VAL A 251 -3.80 36.15 -19.38
N LYS A 252 -4.81 36.14 -18.51
CA LYS A 252 -6.18 36.53 -18.87
C LYS A 252 -6.25 38.01 -19.29
N TRP A 253 -5.63 38.91 -18.53
CA TRP A 253 -5.56 40.34 -18.84
C TRP A 253 -4.89 40.60 -20.19
N CYS A 254 -3.77 39.93 -20.51
CA CYS A 254 -3.10 40.05 -21.81
C CYS A 254 -4.02 39.63 -22.96
N SER A 255 -4.82 38.56 -22.77
CA SER A 255 -5.82 38.15 -23.77
C SER A 255 -6.88 39.22 -24.00
N GLU A 256 -7.40 39.83 -22.94
CA GLU A 256 -8.38 40.91 -23.05
C GLU A 256 -7.78 42.17 -23.71
N VAL A 257 -6.50 42.46 -23.48
CA VAL A 257 -5.78 43.54 -24.16
C VAL A 257 -5.59 43.24 -25.65
N GLU A 258 -5.20 42.01 -26.01
CA GLU A 258 -5.11 41.55 -27.40
C GLU A 258 -6.45 41.75 -28.14
N ASP A 259 -7.57 41.37 -27.52
CA ASP A 259 -8.91 41.51 -28.09
C ASP A 259 -9.30 42.98 -28.29
N LYS A 260 -9.02 43.85 -27.31
CA LYS A 260 -9.27 45.31 -27.41
C LYS A 260 -8.44 45.97 -28.51
N LEU A 261 -7.16 45.61 -28.63
CA LEU A 261 -6.28 46.13 -29.67
C LEU A 261 -6.73 45.69 -31.07
N LYS A 262 -7.16 44.43 -31.21
CA LYS A 262 -7.74 43.91 -32.45
C LYS A 262 -9.02 44.67 -32.82
N ALA A 263 -9.93 44.87 -31.89
CA ALA A 263 -11.16 45.63 -32.12
C ALA A 263 -10.88 47.09 -32.52
N ALA A 264 -9.89 47.73 -31.89
CA ALA A 264 -9.46 49.08 -32.25
C ALA A 264 -8.88 49.15 -33.68
N LYS A 265 -8.11 48.14 -34.10
CA LYS A 265 -7.58 48.02 -35.46
C LYS A 265 -8.70 47.86 -36.49
N GLU A 266 -9.67 46.97 -36.24
CA GLU A 266 -10.83 46.76 -37.11
C GLU A 266 -11.69 48.02 -37.26
N HIS A 267 -11.90 48.75 -36.15
CA HIS A 267 -12.60 50.03 -36.17
C HIS A 267 -11.87 51.08 -37.01
N ALA A 268 -10.54 51.20 -36.86
CA ALA A 268 -9.73 52.13 -37.65
C ALA A 268 -9.70 51.78 -39.16
N LEU A 269 -9.65 50.48 -39.50
CA LEU A 269 -9.73 50.01 -40.90
C LEU A 269 -11.02 50.41 -41.61
N SER A 270 -12.13 50.53 -40.88
CA SER A 270 -13.42 50.95 -41.46
C SER A 270 -13.47 52.43 -41.87
N GLN A 271 -12.50 53.24 -41.44
CA GLN A 271 -12.58 54.71 -41.48
C GLN A 271 -11.61 55.39 -42.46
N THR A 272 -10.60 54.76 -43.09
CA THR A 272 -9.77 55.32 -44.21
C THR A 272 -8.62 54.41 -44.70
N GLU A 273 -8.09 54.70 -45.91
CA GLU A 273 -7.05 53.90 -46.62
C GLU A 273 -5.57 54.22 -46.28
N SER A 274 -5.25 55.26 -45.50
CA SER A 274 -3.84 55.59 -45.19
C SER A 274 -3.58 55.86 -43.70
N ILE A 275 -3.41 54.77 -42.93
CA ILE A 275 -3.07 54.84 -41.50
C ILE A 275 -1.98 53.81 -41.10
N ASP A 276 -0.87 53.78 -41.85
CA ASP A 276 0.24 52.83 -41.65
C ASP A 276 0.90 52.93 -40.27
N VAL A 277 1.07 54.14 -39.73
CA VAL A 277 1.73 54.37 -38.41
C VAL A 277 0.89 53.83 -37.25
N LEU A 278 -0.43 53.99 -37.31
CA LEU A 278 -1.34 53.45 -36.29
C LEU A 278 -1.32 51.92 -36.30
N PHE A 279 -1.38 51.31 -37.49
CA PHE A 279 -1.37 49.86 -37.61
C PHE A 279 -0.06 49.28 -37.11
N LYS A 280 1.09 49.87 -37.45
CA LYS A 280 2.39 49.45 -36.90
C LYS A 280 2.43 49.54 -35.38
N ALA A 281 1.94 50.64 -34.79
CA ALA A 281 1.92 50.78 -33.34
C ALA A 281 1.01 49.76 -32.64
N ILE A 282 -0.20 49.51 -33.17
CA ILE A 282 -1.10 48.49 -32.64
C ILE A 282 -0.51 47.09 -32.81
N ASP A 283 0.09 46.80 -33.97
CA ASP A 283 0.71 45.50 -34.26
C ASP A 283 1.91 45.24 -33.37
N ASP A 284 2.75 46.24 -33.12
CA ASP A 284 3.88 46.16 -32.19
C ASP A 284 3.38 45.82 -30.77
N ILE A 285 2.41 46.58 -30.23
CA ILE A 285 1.88 46.32 -28.88
C ILE A 285 1.23 44.94 -28.82
N THR A 286 0.46 44.56 -29.84
CA THR A 286 -0.20 43.24 -29.92
C THR A 286 0.84 42.12 -29.94
N ALA A 287 1.93 42.27 -30.71
CA ALA A 287 3.00 41.28 -30.79
C ALA A 287 3.74 41.13 -29.44
N GLU A 288 4.00 42.24 -28.76
CA GLU A 288 4.64 42.28 -27.44
C GLU A 288 3.76 41.65 -26.35
N THR A 289 2.48 42.03 -26.28
CA THR A 289 1.49 41.44 -25.37
C THR A 289 1.37 39.94 -25.59
N ARG A 290 1.23 39.52 -26.86
CA ARG A 290 1.14 38.10 -27.22
C ARG A 290 2.41 37.33 -26.85
N ARG A 291 3.59 37.90 -27.09
CA ARG A 291 4.85 37.26 -26.71
C ARG A 291 4.90 37.06 -25.20
N LYS A 292 4.59 38.10 -24.41
CA LYS A 292 4.62 38.03 -22.95
C LYS A 292 3.57 37.05 -22.40
N ARG A 293 2.36 37.04 -22.96
CA ARG A 293 1.31 36.07 -22.60
C ARG A 293 1.77 34.63 -22.83
N LEU A 294 2.29 34.33 -24.02
CA LEU A 294 2.74 32.97 -24.36
C LEU A 294 3.98 32.54 -23.55
N GLU A 295 4.86 33.47 -23.22
CA GLU A 295 5.98 33.23 -22.30
C GLU A 295 5.47 32.88 -20.90
N LEU A 296 4.60 33.71 -20.33
CA LEU A 296 4.05 33.52 -18.99
C LEU A 296 3.20 32.24 -18.89
N GLU A 297 2.36 31.96 -19.89
CA GLU A 297 1.57 30.72 -19.98
C GLU A 297 2.46 29.47 -19.99
N LYS A 298 3.57 29.49 -20.74
CA LYS A 298 4.54 28.40 -20.75
C LYS A 298 5.25 28.26 -19.40
N LEU A 299 5.66 29.36 -18.77
CA LEU A 299 6.32 29.35 -17.47
C LEU A 299 5.41 28.81 -16.38
N VAL A 300 4.15 29.27 -16.31
CA VAL A 300 3.15 28.77 -15.37
C VAL A 300 2.94 27.27 -15.57
N LYS A 301 2.76 26.82 -16.82
CA LYS A 301 2.55 25.39 -17.12
C LYS A 301 3.76 24.54 -16.73
N ALA A 302 4.95 24.94 -17.13
CA ALA A 302 6.19 24.21 -16.83
C ALA A 302 6.45 24.12 -15.33
N ARG A 303 6.21 25.21 -14.60
CA ARG A 303 6.43 25.27 -13.16
C ARG A 303 5.36 24.49 -12.38
N LYS A 304 4.08 24.54 -12.79
CA LYS A 304 3.02 23.69 -12.21
C LYS A 304 3.32 22.21 -12.38
N GLU A 305 3.89 21.81 -13.53
CA GLU A 305 4.33 20.42 -13.76
C GLU A 305 5.53 20.05 -12.90
N MET A 306 6.52 20.94 -12.80
CA MET A 306 7.70 20.74 -11.94
C MET A 306 7.30 20.56 -10.47
N ILE A 307 6.45 21.43 -9.92
CA ILE A 307 5.97 21.31 -8.54
C ILE A 307 5.25 19.98 -8.30
N ARG A 308 4.41 19.53 -9.25
CA ARG A 308 3.75 18.22 -9.16
C ARG A 308 4.78 17.08 -9.14
N SER A 309 5.78 17.15 -10.01
CA SER A 309 6.86 16.16 -10.05
C SER A 309 7.66 16.15 -8.76
N ASP A 310 8.03 17.32 -8.24
CA ASP A 310 8.82 17.47 -7.02
C ASP A 310 8.08 16.87 -5.82
N ILE A 311 6.79 17.21 -5.62
CA ILE A 311 5.96 16.65 -4.54
C ILE A 311 5.89 15.12 -4.63
N VAL A 312 5.69 14.56 -5.83
CA VAL A 312 5.65 13.10 -6.04
C VAL A 312 7.00 12.46 -5.74
N MET A 313 8.10 13.07 -6.19
CA MET A 313 9.45 12.57 -5.98
C MET A 313 9.85 12.63 -4.50
N ASP A 314 9.54 13.73 -3.82
CA ASP A 314 9.83 13.91 -2.40
C ASP A 314 9.04 12.92 -1.54
N ALA A 315 7.75 12.71 -1.83
CA ALA A 315 6.94 11.71 -1.13
C ALA A 315 7.44 10.27 -1.38
N ALA A 316 7.81 9.94 -2.62
CA ALA A 316 8.37 8.63 -2.95
C ALA A 316 9.72 8.39 -2.27
N LYS A 317 10.57 9.43 -2.21
CA LYS A 317 11.83 9.38 -1.49
C LYS A 317 11.62 9.19 0.01
N ALA A 318 10.70 9.94 0.62
CA ALA A 318 10.39 9.80 2.04
C ALA A 318 9.88 8.39 2.39
N LEU A 319 9.10 7.76 1.50
CA LEU A 319 8.69 6.36 1.67
C LEU A 319 9.88 5.41 1.57
N GLN A 320 10.78 5.62 0.60
CA GLN A 320 11.98 4.79 0.46
C GLN A 320 12.90 4.91 1.68
N ASP A 321 13.12 6.13 2.17
CA ASP A 321 13.91 6.39 3.38
C ASP A 321 13.31 5.65 4.60
N HIS A 322 11.98 5.64 4.74
CA HIS A 322 11.27 4.87 5.78
C HIS A 322 11.48 3.36 5.64
N ILE A 323 11.37 2.82 4.42
CA ILE A 323 11.62 1.40 4.14
C ILE A 323 13.07 1.02 4.45
N ASP A 324 14.02 1.90 4.15
CA ASP A 324 15.44 1.67 4.43
C ASP A 324 15.73 1.69 5.94
N GLN A 325 15.08 2.59 6.69
CA GLN A 325 15.13 2.58 8.16
C GLN A 325 14.59 1.25 8.71
N ILE A 326 13.42 0.79 8.22
CA ILE A 326 12.86 -0.51 8.60
C ILE A 326 13.84 -1.65 8.28
N ASN A 327 14.38 -1.69 7.07
CA ASN A 327 15.34 -2.72 6.65
C ASN A 327 16.57 -2.78 7.58
N GLY A 328 17.03 -1.62 8.06
CA GLY A 328 18.08 -1.53 9.08
C GLY A 328 17.74 -2.27 10.37
N THR A 329 16.46 -2.31 10.76
CA THR A 329 15.99 -3.02 11.97
C THR A 329 15.82 -4.53 11.78
N LEU A 330 15.72 -5.03 10.54
CA LEU A 330 15.43 -6.44 10.24
C LEU A 330 16.69 -7.34 10.21
N GLY A 331 17.82 -6.84 10.72
CA GLY A 331 19.04 -7.63 10.91
C GLY A 331 19.76 -8.03 9.61
N GLY A 332 19.51 -7.34 8.50
CA GLY A 332 20.27 -7.46 7.25
C GLY A 332 20.06 -8.75 6.45
N ARG A 333 19.48 -9.80 7.02
CA ARG A 333 19.14 -11.05 6.32
C ARG A 333 17.81 -10.96 5.57
N ILE A 334 16.91 -10.10 6.04
CA ILE A 334 15.59 -9.90 5.44
C ILE A 334 15.49 -8.50 4.83
N ARG A 335 14.78 -8.40 3.70
CA ARG A 335 14.40 -7.14 3.08
C ARG A 335 12.90 -7.03 2.95
N MET A 336 12.41 -5.81 3.18
CA MET A 336 11.04 -5.43 2.94
C MET A 336 10.65 -5.67 1.48
N PRO A 337 9.43 -6.18 1.22
CA PRO A 337 8.88 -6.20 -0.11
C PRO A 337 8.56 -4.78 -0.57
N ARG A 338 8.30 -4.62 -1.88
CA ARG A 338 7.83 -3.34 -2.41
C ARG A 338 6.46 -3.01 -1.81
N VAL A 339 6.35 -1.85 -1.20
CA VAL A 339 5.08 -1.30 -0.72
C VAL A 339 4.42 -0.52 -1.86
N ALA A 340 3.18 -0.85 -2.18
CA ALA A 340 2.43 -0.16 -3.22
C ALA A 340 2.09 1.26 -2.75
N SER A 341 2.39 2.25 -3.60
CA SER A 341 2.00 3.65 -3.44
C SER A 341 1.70 4.28 -4.80
N ASP A 342 0.70 5.15 -4.86
CA ASP A 342 0.31 5.89 -6.07
C ASP A 342 0.18 7.39 -5.80
N PHE A 343 1.34 8.03 -5.57
CA PHE A 343 1.40 9.47 -5.35
C PHE A 343 0.85 10.28 -6.54
N ALA A 344 1.13 9.84 -7.78
CA ALA A 344 0.67 10.50 -8.99
C ALA A 344 -0.86 10.45 -9.12
N GLY A 345 -1.47 9.31 -8.81
CA GLY A 345 -2.91 9.14 -8.72
C GLY A 345 -3.53 9.95 -7.59
N ALA A 346 -2.90 9.99 -6.41
CA ALA A 346 -3.37 10.74 -5.25
C ALA A 346 -3.49 12.25 -5.52
N ILE A 347 -2.50 12.82 -6.21
CA ILE A 347 -2.48 14.26 -6.54
C ILE A 347 -3.34 14.62 -7.77
N LYS A 348 -3.94 13.65 -8.44
CA LYS A 348 -4.70 13.86 -9.67
C LYS A 348 -5.91 14.77 -9.43
N GLY A 349 -6.07 15.79 -10.28
CA GLY A 349 -7.18 16.74 -10.22
C GLY A 349 -7.03 17.85 -9.17
N LYS A 350 -5.99 17.79 -8.32
CA LYS A 350 -5.65 18.86 -7.37
C LYS A 350 -5.01 20.05 -8.10
N LYS A 351 -5.30 21.26 -7.64
CA LYS A 351 -4.99 22.51 -8.37
C LYS A 351 -4.02 23.44 -7.63
N SER A 352 -4.14 23.55 -6.31
CA SER A 352 -3.21 24.34 -5.48
C SER A 352 -2.06 23.48 -4.96
N VAL A 353 -0.93 24.10 -4.64
CA VAL A 353 0.23 23.43 -4.04
C VAL A 353 -0.15 22.77 -2.70
N SER A 354 -0.91 23.46 -1.85
CA SER A 354 -1.44 22.90 -0.59
C SER A 354 -2.21 21.60 -0.81
N SER A 355 -3.17 21.61 -1.74
CA SER A 355 -4.00 20.44 -2.04
C SER A 355 -3.24 19.29 -2.69
N LEU A 356 -2.12 19.57 -3.37
CA LEU A 356 -1.19 18.55 -3.88
C LEU A 356 -0.40 17.92 -2.74
N GLN A 357 0.16 18.75 -1.85
CA GLN A 357 0.94 18.31 -0.71
C GLN A 357 0.10 17.46 0.24
N GLU A 358 -1.09 17.93 0.62
CA GLU A 358 -2.03 17.19 1.49
C GLU A 358 -2.38 15.80 0.95
N ALA A 359 -2.59 15.70 -0.37
CA ALA A 359 -2.91 14.43 -1.01
C ALA A 359 -1.70 13.49 -1.03
N ALA A 360 -0.50 14.01 -1.30
CA ALA A 360 0.74 13.25 -1.26
C ALA A 360 1.09 12.78 0.16
N ASP A 361 0.91 13.65 1.16
CA ASP A 361 1.18 13.35 2.57
C ASP A 361 0.22 12.28 3.11
N SER A 362 -1.06 12.35 2.73
CA SER A 362 -2.05 11.34 3.11
C SER A 362 -1.72 9.96 2.53
N GLU A 363 -1.30 9.92 1.25
CA GLU A 363 -0.85 8.69 0.60
C GLU A 363 0.46 8.17 1.19
N LEU A 364 1.39 9.07 1.56
CA LEU A 364 2.64 8.73 2.24
C LEU A 364 2.36 8.09 3.59
N ALA A 365 1.47 8.67 4.40
CA ALA A 365 1.08 8.13 5.69
C ALA A 365 0.47 6.73 5.53
N ARG A 366 -0.45 6.53 4.58
CA ARG A 366 -1.02 5.20 4.25
C ARG A 366 0.06 4.19 3.88
N ALA A 367 1.02 4.58 3.03
CA ALA A 367 2.10 3.70 2.61
C ALA A 367 3.07 3.37 3.75
N LYS A 368 3.39 4.34 4.63
CA LYS A 368 4.22 4.09 5.83
C LYS A 368 3.53 3.14 6.81
N ILE A 369 2.21 3.30 7.03
CA ILE A 369 1.41 2.39 7.87
C ILE A 369 1.50 0.95 7.33
N GLU A 370 1.31 0.77 6.02
CA GLU A 370 1.40 -0.55 5.40
C GLU A 370 2.83 -1.14 5.48
N ALA A 371 3.85 -0.31 5.26
CA ALA A 371 5.25 -0.72 5.42
C ALA A 371 5.53 -1.22 6.85
N SER A 372 5.08 -0.46 7.86
CA SER A 372 5.25 -0.82 9.26
C SER A 372 4.51 -2.11 9.61
N ARG A 373 3.27 -2.28 9.11
CA ARG A 373 2.47 -3.51 9.32
C ARG A 373 3.17 -4.75 8.76
N ILE A 374 3.70 -4.67 7.54
CA ILE A 374 4.46 -5.76 6.92
C ILE A 374 5.73 -6.05 7.75
N ALA A 375 6.43 -5.01 8.20
CA ALA A 375 7.64 -5.16 9.01
C ALA A 375 7.36 -5.88 10.33
N ASP A 376 6.26 -5.54 11.00
CA ASP A 376 5.84 -6.20 12.25
C ASP A 376 5.52 -7.67 12.02
N GLY A 377 4.83 -8.02 10.93
CA GLY A 377 4.61 -9.41 10.53
C GLY A 377 5.93 -10.18 10.33
N ILE A 378 6.90 -9.56 9.66
CA ILE A 378 8.25 -10.13 9.49
C ILE A 378 8.94 -10.33 10.84
N ARG A 379 8.85 -9.36 11.77
CA ARG A 379 9.46 -9.46 13.11
C ARG A 379 8.86 -10.59 13.93
N VAL A 380 7.53 -10.75 13.89
CA VAL A 380 6.84 -11.88 14.54
C VAL A 380 7.33 -13.20 13.96
N ASN A 381 7.40 -13.32 12.63
CA ASN A 381 7.92 -14.50 11.96
C ASN A 381 9.39 -14.79 12.29
N GLN A 382 10.24 -13.76 12.39
CA GLN A 382 11.62 -13.89 12.85
C GLN A 382 11.71 -14.40 14.28
N SER A 383 10.85 -13.89 15.17
CA SER A 383 10.77 -14.34 16.57
C SER A 383 10.39 -15.82 16.65
N SER A 384 9.33 -16.23 15.95
CA SER A 384 8.89 -17.63 15.91
C SER A 384 9.96 -18.57 15.38
N LEU A 385 10.70 -18.18 14.33
CA LEU A 385 11.83 -18.97 13.84
C LEU A 385 12.95 -19.09 14.89
N ASN A 386 13.30 -17.97 15.52
CA ASN A 386 14.38 -17.95 16.52
C ASN A 386 14.05 -18.81 17.74
N GLU A 387 12.79 -18.87 18.14
CA GLU A 387 12.31 -19.67 19.26
C GLU A 387 12.18 -21.16 18.91
N LEU A 388 11.50 -21.48 17.81
CA LEU A 388 11.16 -22.86 17.45
C LEU A 388 12.30 -23.62 16.76
N ALA A 389 13.18 -22.91 16.04
CA ALA A 389 14.25 -23.49 15.24
C ALA A 389 15.65 -23.06 15.70
N ALA A 390 15.84 -22.79 16.99
CA ALA A 390 17.10 -22.27 17.54
C ALA A 390 18.33 -23.08 17.09
N ASP A 391 18.26 -24.40 17.18
CA ASP A 391 19.32 -25.34 16.78
C ASP A 391 19.25 -25.77 15.31
N HIS A 392 18.16 -25.42 14.62
CA HIS A 392 17.81 -25.88 13.27
C HIS A 392 17.75 -24.73 12.25
N LYS A 393 18.32 -23.55 12.54
CA LYS A 393 18.25 -22.36 11.65
C LYS A 393 18.82 -22.60 10.25
N PHE A 394 19.71 -23.57 10.09
CA PHE A 394 20.29 -23.95 8.80
C PHE A 394 19.26 -24.55 7.83
N LEU A 395 18.13 -25.08 8.32
CA LEU A 395 17.03 -25.60 7.50
C LEU A 395 16.20 -24.50 6.80
N PHE A 396 16.44 -23.23 7.13
CA PHE A 396 15.65 -22.09 6.69
C PHE A 396 16.53 -21.06 5.97
N HIS A 397 17.27 -21.51 4.96
CA HIS A 397 18.06 -20.61 4.09
C HIS A 397 17.15 -19.71 3.24
N ASP A 398 15.94 -20.19 2.91
CA ASP A 398 14.86 -19.54 2.17
C ASP A 398 14.00 -18.58 3.02
N PHE A 399 14.45 -18.23 4.23
CA PHE A 399 13.62 -17.47 5.17
C PHE A 399 13.15 -16.10 4.64
N GLN A 400 13.86 -15.47 3.69
CA GLN A 400 13.40 -14.26 3.00
C GLN A 400 11.99 -14.42 2.40
N GLU A 401 11.69 -15.58 1.82
CA GLU A 401 10.38 -15.88 1.22
C GLU A 401 9.36 -16.35 2.25
N LEU A 402 9.84 -17.00 3.32
CA LEU A 402 8.98 -17.49 4.40
C LEU A 402 8.50 -16.37 5.31
N ALA A 403 9.28 -15.30 5.47
CA ALA A 403 9.01 -14.19 6.37
C ALA A 403 7.74 -13.40 6.03
N LEU A 404 7.20 -13.54 4.81
CA LEU A 404 5.97 -12.88 4.37
C LEU A 404 4.71 -13.75 4.50
N LYS A 405 4.85 -15.01 4.94
CA LYS A 405 3.69 -15.90 5.15
C LYS A 405 2.94 -15.51 6.42
N ALA A 406 1.68 -15.95 6.52
CA ALA A 406 0.96 -15.93 7.78
C ALA A 406 1.75 -16.70 8.84
N ASN A 407 1.78 -16.17 10.07
CA ASN A 407 2.62 -16.75 11.12
C ASN A 407 2.25 -18.21 11.44
N ASP A 408 0.95 -18.52 11.46
CA ASP A 408 0.46 -19.88 11.72
C ASP A 408 0.99 -20.89 10.68
N ASP A 409 1.00 -20.52 9.40
CA ASP A 409 1.54 -21.36 8.31
C ASP A 409 3.05 -21.53 8.45
N LEU A 410 3.76 -20.46 8.83
CA LEU A 410 5.21 -20.52 9.07
C LEU A 410 5.53 -21.43 10.25
N VAL A 411 4.80 -21.30 11.36
CA VAL A 411 4.98 -22.13 12.56
C VAL A 411 4.73 -23.60 12.23
N ALA A 412 3.69 -23.91 11.45
CA ALA A 412 3.43 -25.26 10.99
C ALA A 412 4.58 -25.80 10.12
N LEU A 413 5.04 -25.01 9.14
CA LEU A 413 6.16 -25.36 8.27
C LEU A 413 7.45 -25.61 9.05
N ILE A 414 7.74 -24.77 10.05
CA ILE A 414 8.93 -24.91 10.90
C ILE A 414 8.90 -26.27 11.61
N LYS A 415 7.78 -26.61 12.24
CA LYS A 415 7.61 -27.88 12.95
C LYS A 415 7.76 -29.08 12.02
N VAL A 416 7.20 -29.01 10.81
CA VAL A 416 7.32 -30.08 9.81
C VAL A 416 8.78 -30.28 9.40
N ARG A 417 9.49 -29.21 9.02
CA ARG A 417 10.90 -29.32 8.57
C ARG A 417 11.82 -29.84 9.67
N ILE A 418 11.63 -29.42 10.91
CA ILE A 418 12.43 -29.91 12.05
C ILE A 418 12.16 -31.40 12.28
N ASN A 419 10.89 -31.80 12.34
CA ASN A 419 10.53 -33.19 12.56
C ASN A 419 11.05 -34.11 11.43
N GLU A 420 10.96 -33.69 10.17
CA GLU A 420 11.53 -34.43 9.03
C GLU A 420 13.05 -34.58 9.16
N HIS A 421 13.75 -33.52 9.55
CA HIS A 421 15.20 -33.55 9.74
C HIS A 421 15.61 -34.48 10.89
N GLU A 422 14.93 -34.39 12.04
CA GLU A 422 15.21 -35.24 13.21
C GLU A 422 14.97 -36.72 12.91
N GLN A 423 13.88 -37.03 12.18
CA GLN A 423 13.60 -38.40 11.74
C GLN A 423 14.70 -38.92 10.80
N GLN A 424 15.15 -38.10 9.86
CA GLN A 424 16.24 -38.47 8.95
C GLN A 424 17.56 -38.70 9.70
N GLN A 425 17.90 -37.84 10.67
CA GLN A 425 19.11 -38.00 11.50
C GLN A 425 19.05 -39.25 12.37
N ALA A 426 17.89 -39.54 12.96
CA ALA A 426 17.70 -40.76 13.75
C ALA A 426 17.87 -42.02 12.90
N GLU A 427 17.34 -42.02 11.67
CA GLU A 427 17.48 -43.16 10.76
C GLU A 427 18.94 -43.34 10.28
N LEU A 428 19.63 -42.25 9.93
CA LEU A 428 21.05 -42.30 9.58
C LEU A 428 21.89 -42.89 10.72
N LYS A 429 21.63 -42.44 11.95
CA LYS A 429 22.32 -42.96 13.14
C LYS A 429 22.04 -44.45 13.36
N ARG A 430 20.79 -44.90 13.19
CA ARG A 430 20.44 -46.32 13.28
C ARG A 430 21.19 -47.16 12.25
N LEU A 431 21.26 -46.69 10.99
CA LEU A 431 22.00 -47.38 9.94
C LEU A 431 23.51 -47.42 10.21
N GLU A 432 24.07 -46.37 10.81
CA GLU A 432 25.48 -46.32 11.22
C GLU A 432 25.76 -47.29 12.37
N ASP A 433 24.91 -47.32 13.40
CA ASP A 433 25.02 -48.23 14.54
C ASP A 433 24.89 -49.70 14.10
N GLU A 434 23.95 -50.02 13.20
CA GLU A 434 23.80 -51.35 12.61
C GLU A 434 25.05 -51.78 11.82
N LYS A 435 25.62 -50.89 11.01
CA LYS A 435 26.88 -51.14 10.29
C LYS A 435 28.05 -51.37 11.25
N ALA A 436 28.15 -50.58 12.32
CA ALA A 436 29.20 -50.73 13.32
C ALA A 436 29.11 -52.07 14.05
N GLN A 437 27.89 -52.51 14.41
CA GLN A 437 27.65 -53.82 15.02
C GLN A 437 28.00 -54.97 14.07
N GLN A 438 27.63 -54.88 12.79
CA GLN A 438 27.97 -55.89 11.78
C GLN A 438 29.49 -56.01 11.60
N LEU A 439 30.21 -54.87 11.56
CA LEU A 439 31.67 -54.88 11.44
C LEU A 439 32.35 -55.48 12.69
N ALA A 440 31.84 -55.16 13.88
CA ALA A 440 32.34 -55.75 15.13
C ALA A 440 32.08 -57.27 15.20
N ALA A 441 30.90 -57.73 14.74
CA ALA A 441 30.57 -59.15 14.66
C ALA A 441 31.46 -59.90 13.66
N GLN A 442 31.75 -59.29 12.49
CA GLN A 442 32.69 -59.86 11.51
C GLN A 442 34.12 -59.94 12.05
N GLN A 443 34.59 -58.93 12.79
CA GLN A 443 35.90 -58.97 13.45
C GLN A 443 35.96 -60.05 14.54
N GLN A 444 34.89 -60.24 15.32
CA GLN A 444 34.83 -61.33 16.31
C GLN A 444 34.81 -62.71 15.64
N GLN A 445 34.08 -62.90 14.53
CA GLN A 445 34.09 -64.16 13.78
C GLN A 445 35.48 -64.48 13.20
N GLN A 446 36.22 -63.49 12.69
CA GLN A 446 37.60 -63.69 12.22
C GLN A 446 38.59 -64.07 13.34
N VAL A 447 38.35 -63.64 14.58
CA VAL A 447 39.20 -64.02 15.73
C VAL A 447 38.87 -65.43 16.26
N VAL A 448 37.63 -65.89 16.15
CA VAL A 448 37.25 -67.27 16.55
C VAL A 448 37.66 -68.30 15.50
N GLU A 449 37.58 -67.97 14.20
CA GLU A 449 37.98 -68.88 13.12
C GLU A 449 39.51 -69.10 13.07
N ALA A 450 40.32 -68.13 13.56
CA ALA A 450 41.77 -68.28 13.71
C ALA A 450 42.21 -69.23 14.86
N VAL A 451 41.30 -69.68 15.73
CA VAL A 451 41.64 -70.50 16.92
C VAL A 451 41.27 -71.99 16.76
N VAL A 452 40.54 -72.40 15.71
CA VAL A 452 39.97 -73.77 15.63
C VAL A 452 40.56 -74.69 14.55
N GLU A 453 41.41 -74.25 13.63
CA GLU A 453 41.93 -75.15 12.58
C GLU A 453 43.37 -75.66 12.77
N GLN A 454 43.51 -76.89 13.32
CA GLN A 454 44.53 -77.88 12.94
C GLN A 454 43.99 -79.34 13.07
N PRO A 455 44.47 -80.30 12.25
CA PRO A 455 43.59 -81.16 11.45
C PRO A 455 43.74 -82.68 11.69
N VAL A 456 42.75 -83.50 11.29
CA VAL A 456 42.97 -84.94 11.01
C VAL A 456 42.19 -85.41 9.77
N LYS A 457 42.95 -86.09 8.89
CA LYS A 457 42.67 -86.70 7.57
C LYS A 457 41.68 -87.88 7.64
N ALA A 458 40.72 -87.99 6.69
CA ALA A 458 40.71 -88.81 5.44
C ALA A 458 40.65 -90.34 5.69
N THR A 459 39.86 -91.21 5.03
CA THR A 459 39.32 -91.38 3.65
C THR A 459 38.17 -92.43 3.70
N GLU A 460 37.14 -92.46 2.85
CA GLU A 460 37.07 -93.31 1.64
C GLU A 460 35.79 -93.05 0.79
N GLN A 461 35.93 -93.26 -0.52
CA GLN A 461 35.03 -93.04 -1.68
C GLN A 461 34.30 -94.35 -2.11
N PRO A 462 33.54 -94.45 -3.24
CA PRO A 462 32.60 -93.51 -3.92
C PRO A 462 31.30 -94.20 -4.45
N ALA A 463 30.25 -93.42 -4.80
CA ALA A 463 29.27 -93.81 -5.83
C ALA A 463 28.51 -92.62 -6.47
N ALA A 464 28.82 -92.39 -7.76
CA ALA A 464 27.97 -92.08 -8.92
C ALA A 464 27.08 -90.81 -9.05
N VAL A 465 27.30 -90.15 -10.21
CA VAL A 465 26.43 -89.37 -11.13
C VAL A 465 25.93 -87.96 -10.77
N THR A 466 26.51 -86.91 -11.39
CA THR A 466 25.96 -86.16 -12.57
C THR A 466 26.74 -84.86 -12.90
N ALA A 467 26.95 -84.63 -14.20
CA ALA A 467 27.10 -83.39 -14.98
C ALA A 467 28.01 -82.19 -14.52
N THR A 468 29.06 -82.00 -15.32
CA THR A 468 29.82 -80.80 -15.76
C THR A 468 28.99 -79.54 -16.18
N PRO A 469 29.57 -78.34 -16.46
CA PRO A 469 30.56 -77.53 -15.71
C PRO A 469 30.42 -75.96 -15.90
N ILE A 470 31.35 -75.16 -15.31
CA ILE A 470 31.86 -73.82 -15.78
C ILE A 470 31.08 -72.48 -15.48
N LYS A 471 31.80 -71.53 -14.82
CA LYS A 471 31.93 -70.05 -15.04
C LYS A 471 31.02 -68.95 -14.42
N THR A 472 31.73 -67.96 -13.86
CA THR A 472 31.56 -66.47 -13.85
C THR A 472 30.29 -65.77 -13.34
N ALA A 473 30.54 -64.81 -12.43
CA ALA A 473 30.02 -63.43 -12.35
C ALA A 473 28.50 -63.14 -12.27
N ALA A 474 28.21 -62.06 -11.53
CA ALA A 474 26.92 -61.36 -11.32
C ALA A 474 25.98 -61.99 -10.25
N ALA A 475 25.15 -61.24 -9.50
CA ALA A 475 24.45 -60.03 -9.87
C ALA A 475 24.06 -59.12 -8.69
N VAL A 476 24.06 -57.80 -8.96
CA VAL A 476 23.22 -56.81 -8.29
C VAL A 476 21.76 -57.23 -8.53
N GLN A 477 21.00 -57.44 -7.46
CA GLN A 477 19.59 -57.82 -7.56
C GLN A 477 18.82 -56.70 -8.27
N GLN A 478 18.30 -56.99 -9.47
CA GLN A 478 17.25 -56.19 -10.08
C GLN A 478 15.97 -56.35 -9.23
N PRO A 479 15.19 -55.28 -9.02
CA PRO A 479 13.89 -55.40 -8.35
C PRO A 479 13.00 -56.36 -9.12
N VAL A 480 12.27 -57.21 -8.39
CA VAL A 480 11.30 -58.16 -8.95
C VAL A 480 10.26 -57.38 -9.75
N ASP A 481 10.15 -57.67 -11.04
CA ASP A 481 9.17 -57.06 -11.94
C ASP A 481 7.75 -57.51 -11.51
N ASP A 482 6.95 -56.56 -11.04
CA ASP A 482 5.56 -56.78 -10.59
C ASP A 482 4.56 -56.78 -11.76
N GLY A 483 5.06 -56.69 -13.01
CA GLY A 483 4.28 -56.67 -14.24
C GLY A 483 3.59 -55.34 -14.50
N ARG A 484 3.76 -54.34 -13.64
CA ARG A 484 3.14 -53.02 -13.79
C ARG A 484 3.98 -52.13 -14.68
N HIS A 485 3.30 -51.45 -15.61
CA HIS A 485 3.92 -50.58 -16.59
C HIS A 485 3.20 -49.24 -16.64
N PHE A 486 3.95 -48.15 -16.80
CA PHE A 486 3.43 -46.82 -17.08
C PHE A 486 3.84 -46.37 -18.48
N LYS A 487 3.06 -45.47 -19.11
CA LYS A 487 3.42 -44.90 -20.41
C LYS A 487 4.44 -43.78 -20.23
N LEU A 488 5.27 -43.54 -21.24
CA LEU A 488 6.21 -42.41 -21.25
C LEU A 488 5.54 -41.04 -21.00
N GLY A 489 4.28 -40.89 -21.44
CA GLY A 489 3.46 -39.71 -21.13
C GLY A 489 3.23 -39.58 -19.62
N ASP A 490 2.76 -40.64 -18.98
CA ASP A 490 2.52 -40.68 -17.52
C ASP A 490 3.82 -40.44 -16.73
N LEU A 491 4.98 -40.90 -17.24
CA LEU A 491 6.28 -40.60 -16.66
C LEU A 491 6.60 -39.10 -16.72
N SER A 492 6.38 -38.48 -17.90
CA SER A 492 6.61 -37.06 -18.10
C SER A 492 5.71 -36.22 -17.19
N ASP A 493 4.45 -36.62 -17.04
CA ASP A 493 3.49 -35.95 -16.16
C ASP A 493 3.90 -36.09 -14.69
N ARG A 494 4.36 -37.27 -14.26
CA ARG A 494 4.85 -37.51 -12.88
C ARG A 494 6.14 -36.75 -12.56
N LEU A 495 7.04 -36.60 -13.54
CA LEU A 495 8.28 -35.84 -13.37
C LEU A 495 8.06 -34.32 -13.47
N GLY A 496 6.93 -33.89 -14.02
CA GLY A 496 6.61 -32.48 -14.26
C GLY A 496 7.35 -31.86 -15.45
N PHE A 497 8.00 -32.67 -16.30
CA PHE A 497 8.65 -32.23 -17.54
C PHE A 497 8.69 -33.35 -18.59
N VAL A 498 8.76 -32.96 -19.85
CA VAL A 498 8.72 -33.91 -20.98
C VAL A 498 10.03 -34.66 -21.11
N VAL A 499 9.97 -35.99 -21.06
CA VAL A 499 11.11 -36.89 -21.34
C VAL A 499 10.84 -37.71 -22.60
N SER A 500 11.86 -37.86 -23.46
CA SER A 500 11.77 -38.65 -24.70
C SER A 500 12.31 -40.07 -24.50
N ALA A 501 11.84 -41.02 -25.30
CA ALA A 501 12.33 -42.40 -25.23
C ALA A 501 13.82 -42.52 -25.57
N SER A 502 14.35 -41.66 -26.45
CA SER A 502 15.78 -41.65 -26.78
C SER A 502 16.63 -41.17 -25.59
N PHE A 503 16.14 -40.17 -24.85
CA PHE A 503 16.83 -39.69 -23.65
C PHE A 503 16.81 -40.74 -22.53
N MET A 504 15.67 -41.41 -22.31
CA MET A 504 15.57 -42.52 -21.36
C MET A 504 16.55 -43.66 -21.70
N GLY A 505 16.71 -44.00 -22.98
CA GLY A 505 17.71 -44.96 -23.43
C GLY A 505 19.15 -44.51 -23.13
N SER A 506 19.46 -43.21 -23.24
CA SER A 506 20.79 -42.69 -22.88
C SER A 506 21.11 -42.81 -21.38
N LEU A 507 20.08 -42.85 -20.53
CA LEU A 507 20.21 -43.08 -19.09
C LEU A 507 20.21 -44.57 -18.72
N GLY A 508 20.15 -45.46 -19.72
CA GLY A 508 20.20 -46.91 -19.53
C GLY A 508 18.85 -47.57 -19.23
N PHE A 509 17.74 -46.91 -19.56
CA PHE A 509 16.39 -47.48 -19.42
C PHE A 509 15.80 -47.79 -20.79
N ASP A 510 15.76 -49.07 -21.13
CA ASP A 510 15.09 -49.57 -22.33
C ASP A 510 13.58 -49.73 -22.10
N PRO A 511 12.75 -49.50 -23.12
CA PRO A 511 11.31 -49.66 -22.99
C PRO A 511 10.92 -51.13 -22.85
N ALA A 512 10.03 -51.43 -21.92
CA ALA A 512 9.57 -52.78 -21.64
C ALA A 512 8.63 -53.33 -22.73
N ALA A 513 7.81 -52.46 -23.32
CA ALA A 513 6.91 -52.81 -24.41
C ALA A 513 6.47 -51.56 -25.21
N ARG A 514 5.88 -51.79 -26.39
CA ARG A 514 5.14 -50.76 -27.14
C ARG A 514 3.73 -51.26 -27.45
N GLU A 515 2.73 -50.56 -26.93
CA GLU A 515 1.33 -50.87 -27.21
C GLU A 515 0.66 -49.67 -27.89
N ARG A 516 0.09 -49.89 -29.09
CA ARG A 516 -0.64 -48.87 -29.87
C ARG A 516 0.10 -47.53 -30.00
N GLY A 517 1.42 -47.58 -30.19
CA GLY A 517 2.27 -46.39 -30.36
C GLY A 517 2.78 -45.76 -29.05
N ALA A 518 2.25 -46.15 -27.89
CA ALA A 518 2.77 -45.72 -26.59
C ALA A 518 3.94 -46.61 -26.14
N THR A 519 5.02 -45.99 -25.69
CA THR A 519 6.19 -46.68 -25.14
C THR A 519 6.02 -46.86 -23.64
N LEU A 520 6.14 -48.10 -23.15
CA LEU A 520 5.89 -48.49 -21.76
C LEU A 520 7.20 -48.75 -21.02
N TYR A 521 7.26 -48.33 -19.77
CA TYR A 521 8.39 -48.58 -18.85
C TYR A 521 7.87 -49.24 -17.57
N ARG A 522 8.75 -50.01 -16.90
CA ARG A 522 8.39 -50.76 -15.69
C ARG A 522 8.19 -49.83 -14.51
N GLU A 523 7.14 -50.05 -13.73
CA GLU A 523 6.85 -49.19 -12.58
C GLU A 523 7.91 -49.31 -11.48
N CYS A 524 8.51 -50.48 -11.31
CA CYS A 524 9.62 -50.71 -10.37
C CYS A 524 10.89 -49.92 -10.71
N ASP A 525 11.06 -49.48 -11.96
CA ASP A 525 12.24 -48.70 -12.38
C ASP A 525 12.09 -47.21 -12.10
N PHE A 526 10.91 -46.71 -11.67
CA PHE A 526 10.67 -45.27 -11.47
C PHE A 526 11.69 -44.61 -10.53
N SER A 527 11.98 -45.23 -9.38
CA SER A 527 12.97 -44.70 -8.42
C SER A 527 14.39 -44.68 -9.01
N ARG A 528 14.75 -45.69 -9.80
CA ARG A 528 16.03 -45.77 -10.50
C ARG A 528 16.14 -44.71 -11.59
N ILE A 529 15.04 -44.44 -12.31
CA ILE A 529 14.93 -43.38 -13.31
C ILE A 529 15.17 -42.02 -12.67
N CYS A 530 14.49 -41.71 -11.56
CA CYS A 530 14.70 -40.45 -10.82
C CYS A 530 16.15 -40.29 -10.35
N THR A 531 16.74 -41.36 -9.82
CA THR A 531 18.15 -41.36 -9.38
C THR A 531 19.10 -41.09 -10.55
N ALA A 532 18.88 -41.74 -11.70
CA ALA A 532 19.69 -41.53 -12.90
C ALA A 532 19.57 -40.11 -13.45
N LEU A 533 18.37 -39.51 -13.40
CA LEU A 533 18.13 -38.12 -13.80
C LEU A 533 18.88 -37.13 -12.89
N VAL A 534 18.82 -37.32 -11.58
CA VAL A 534 19.58 -36.50 -10.61
C VAL A 534 21.08 -36.59 -10.89
N ASN A 535 21.60 -37.80 -11.07
CA ASN A 535 23.01 -38.01 -11.38
C ASN A 535 23.43 -37.35 -12.71
N HIS A 536 22.57 -37.43 -13.74
CA HIS A 536 22.83 -36.79 -15.02
C HIS A 536 22.87 -35.27 -14.91
N ILE A 537 21.93 -34.66 -14.19
CA ILE A 537 21.89 -33.21 -13.95
C ILE A 537 23.12 -32.75 -13.16
N GLN A 538 23.49 -33.49 -12.11
CA GLN A 538 24.70 -33.21 -11.33
C GLN A 538 25.97 -33.31 -12.19
N ALA A 539 26.06 -34.30 -13.08
CA ALA A 539 27.19 -34.46 -13.98
C ALA A 539 27.29 -33.29 -15.00
N VAL A 540 26.16 -32.84 -15.56
CA VAL A 540 26.12 -31.68 -16.47
C VAL A 540 26.51 -30.40 -15.73
N GLN A 541 26.02 -30.20 -14.51
CA GLN A 541 26.39 -29.06 -13.68
C GLN A 541 27.90 -29.05 -13.38
N ALA A 542 28.48 -30.21 -13.05
CA ALA A 542 29.91 -30.34 -12.81
C ALA A 542 30.75 -30.06 -14.08
N GLN A 543 30.27 -30.50 -15.26
CA GLN A 543 30.93 -30.20 -16.53
C GLN A 543 30.89 -28.72 -16.90
N LEU A 544 29.77 -28.03 -16.65
CA LEU A 544 29.65 -26.59 -16.90
C LEU A 544 30.43 -25.73 -15.89
N ALA A 545 30.64 -26.22 -14.66
CA ALA A 545 31.50 -25.57 -13.68
C ALA A 545 32.99 -25.76 -13.97
N ALA A 546 33.36 -26.77 -14.76
CA ALA A 546 34.74 -27.09 -15.14
C ALA A 546 35.14 -26.56 -16.53
N ALA A 547 34.18 -26.02 -17.30
CA ALA A 547 34.38 -25.37 -18.60
C ALA A 547 34.40 -23.85 -18.43
#